data_AF-A0AAE3X9B5-F1
#
_entry.id   AF-A0AAE3X9B5-F1
#
_cell.length_a   1.000
_cell.length_b   1.000
_cell.length_c   1.000
_cell.angle_alpha   90.00
_cell.angle_beta   90.00
_cell.angle_gamma   90.00
#
_symmetry.space_group_name_H-M   'P 1'
#
loop_
_entity.id
_entity.type
_entity.pdbx_description
1 polymer ?
#
loop_
_entity_poly.entity_id
_entity_poly.type
_entity_poly.pdbx_seq_one_letter_code
_entity_poly.pdbx_strand_id
1 'polypeptide(L)'
;MPDSAIGVVKRYHGYVFAWATIYTFWFHPTVSTPGHLIGFIYMFLLLVQGSLFFTRAHLNRAWTTSLEVAVLVHGALVAYGQGKGLWPMFAFGFGAIFIATQMYGLGWPRWARWTAIAAFVALVTLVYSGRGWGKLNEVIRIPVIEYVLVFILAWLIAGGHWLWRRLRPAGAASAA
;
A
#
# COMPACT_ATOMS: atom_id res chain seq x y z
N MET A 1 -21.31 0.76 -0.70
CA MET A 1 -21.00 2.00 -1.45
C MET A 1 -21.97 2.10 -2.61
N PRO A 2 -22.44 3.30 -3.01
CA PRO A 2 -23.27 3.45 -4.21
C PRO A 2 -22.54 2.90 -5.43
N ASP A 3 -23.21 2.19 -6.33
CA ASP A 3 -22.61 1.56 -7.52
C ASP A 3 -21.79 2.53 -8.37
N SER A 4 -22.17 3.81 -8.37
CA SER A 4 -21.47 4.90 -9.03
C SER A 4 -20.07 5.16 -8.45
N ALA A 5 -19.88 5.07 -7.14
CA ALA A 5 -18.57 5.27 -6.50
C ALA A 5 -17.62 4.12 -6.83
N ILE A 6 -18.13 2.88 -6.88
CA ILE A 6 -17.36 1.72 -7.33
C ILE A 6 -16.94 1.88 -8.79
N GLY A 7 -17.85 2.38 -9.65
CA GLY A 7 -17.54 2.70 -11.04
C GLY A 7 -16.40 3.71 -11.19
N VAL A 8 -16.40 4.77 -10.37
CA VAL A 8 -15.30 5.76 -10.35
C VAL A 8 -13.99 5.09 -9.97
N VAL A 9 -13.94 4.32 -8.88
CA VAL A 9 -12.69 3.64 -8.47
C VAL A 9 -12.17 2.71 -9.55
N LYS A 10 -13.04 1.85 -10.12
CA LYS A 10 -12.65 0.94 -11.21
C LYS A 10 -12.10 1.69 -12.42
N ARG A 11 -12.71 2.82 -12.78
CA ARG A 11 -12.29 3.62 -13.94
C ARG A 11 -11.01 4.41 -13.70
N TYR A 12 -10.80 4.93 -12.49
CA TYR A 12 -9.76 5.93 -12.23
C TYR A 12 -8.57 5.47 -11.41
N HIS A 13 -8.64 4.34 -10.69
CA HIS A 13 -7.51 3.88 -9.87
C HIS A 13 -6.22 3.72 -10.68
N GLY A 14 -6.31 3.16 -11.89
CA GLY A 14 -5.16 2.97 -12.78
C GLY A 14 -4.43 4.28 -13.12
N TYR A 15 -5.17 5.37 -13.36
CA TYR A 15 -4.56 6.67 -13.64
C TYR A 15 -3.84 7.25 -12.42
N VAL A 16 -4.43 7.12 -11.22
CA VAL A 16 -3.83 7.60 -9.97
C VAL A 16 -2.52 6.84 -9.68
N PHE A 17 -2.54 5.50 -9.80
CA PHE A 17 -1.34 4.69 -9.58
C PHE A 17 -0.29 4.92 -10.67
N ALA A 18 -0.68 5.02 -11.94
CA ALA A 18 0.26 5.33 -13.02
C ALA A 18 0.96 6.68 -12.80
N TRP A 19 0.21 7.73 -12.45
CA TRP A 19 0.78 9.02 -12.08
C TRP A 19 1.74 8.89 -10.89
N ALA A 20 1.31 8.25 -9.80
CA ALA A 20 2.14 8.12 -8.60
C ALA A 20 3.44 7.37 -8.87
N THR A 21 3.38 6.25 -9.62
CA THR A 21 4.56 5.45 -9.96
C THR A 21 5.50 6.19 -10.92
N ILE A 22 4.98 6.84 -11.97
CA ILE A 22 5.78 7.61 -12.93
C ILE A 22 6.41 8.83 -12.25
N TYR A 23 5.63 9.57 -11.48
CA TYR A 23 6.12 10.72 -10.73
C TYR A 23 7.22 10.28 -9.76
N THR A 24 7.02 9.17 -9.05
CA THR A 24 8.04 8.61 -8.15
C THR A 24 9.32 8.26 -8.88
N PHE A 25 9.22 7.56 -10.01
CA PHE A 25 10.39 7.24 -10.81
C PHE A 25 11.13 8.51 -11.30
N TRP A 26 10.39 9.53 -11.75
CA TRP A 26 10.96 10.77 -12.26
C TRP A 26 11.63 11.63 -11.17
N PHE A 27 11.00 11.77 -9.98
CA PHE A 27 11.55 12.63 -8.93
C PHE A 27 12.69 11.96 -8.15
N HIS A 28 12.78 10.62 -8.17
CA HIS A 28 13.72 9.90 -7.31
C HIS A 28 15.17 10.03 -7.84
N PRO A 29 16.12 10.47 -7.00
CA PRO A 29 17.50 10.62 -7.43
C PRO A 29 18.14 9.25 -7.70
N THR A 30 18.88 9.14 -8.82
CA THR A 30 19.60 7.92 -9.21
C THR A 30 20.95 7.83 -8.49
N VAL A 31 20.92 7.57 -7.18
CA VAL A 31 22.14 7.39 -6.36
C VAL A 31 22.48 5.90 -6.24
N SER A 32 23.74 5.53 -6.43
CA SER A 32 24.19 4.14 -6.34
C SER A 32 24.36 3.67 -4.89
N THR A 33 23.24 3.43 -4.20
CA THR A 33 23.21 2.76 -2.88
C THR A 33 22.35 1.49 -2.95
N PRO A 34 22.57 0.49 -2.08
CA PRO A 34 21.77 -0.73 -2.07
C PRO A 34 20.25 -0.47 -1.91
N GLY A 35 19.88 0.50 -1.06
CA GLY A 35 18.48 0.87 -0.86
C GLY A 35 17.84 1.49 -2.10
N HIS A 36 18.57 2.35 -2.82
CA HIS A 36 18.11 2.92 -4.09
C HIS A 36 18.03 1.84 -5.18
N LEU A 37 19.01 0.94 -5.28
CA LEU A 37 18.98 -0.15 -6.27
C LEU A 37 17.74 -1.04 -6.11
N ILE A 38 17.45 -1.49 -4.88
CA ILE A 38 16.25 -2.28 -4.59
C ILE A 38 14.98 -1.46 -4.83
N GLY A 39 15.02 -0.16 -4.52
CA GLY A 39 13.94 0.78 -4.82
C GLY A 39 13.64 0.86 -6.31
N PHE A 40 14.66 1.01 -7.16
CA PHE A 40 14.51 1.03 -8.61
C PHE A 40 13.96 -0.30 -9.12
N ILE A 41 14.46 -1.44 -8.63
CA ILE A 41 13.89 -2.76 -8.97
C ILE A 41 12.40 -2.80 -8.61
N TYR A 42 12.03 -2.37 -7.40
CA TYR A 42 10.63 -2.31 -6.98
C TYR A 42 9.78 -1.39 -7.87
N MET A 43 10.30 -0.22 -8.24
CA MET A 43 9.65 0.71 -9.16
C MET A 43 9.41 0.10 -10.54
N PHE A 44 10.38 -0.63 -11.09
CA PHE A 44 10.20 -1.34 -12.36
C PHE A 44 9.15 -2.45 -12.24
N LEU A 45 9.13 -3.19 -11.14
CA LEU A 45 8.09 -4.20 -10.89
C LEU A 45 6.69 -3.57 -10.79
N LEU A 46 6.55 -2.39 -10.18
CA LEU A 46 5.30 -1.64 -10.16
C LEU A 46 4.89 -1.11 -11.54
N LEU A 47 5.85 -0.63 -12.35
CA LEU A 47 5.59 -0.25 -13.74
C LEU A 47 5.14 -1.44 -14.59
N VAL A 48 5.73 -2.62 -14.38
CA VAL A 48 5.28 -3.89 -14.99
C VAL A 48 3.87 -4.23 -14.51
N GLN A 49 3.57 -4.12 -13.22
CA GLN A 49 2.21 -4.34 -12.72
C GLN A 49 1.21 -3.38 -13.35
N GLY A 50 1.61 -2.11 -13.54
CA GLY A 50 0.84 -1.10 -14.23
C GLY A 50 0.61 -1.41 -15.71
N SER A 51 1.59 -1.99 -16.42
CA SER A 51 1.48 -2.35 -17.85
C SER A 51 0.72 -3.65 -18.09
N LEU A 52 0.63 -4.52 -17.08
CA LEU A 52 -0.13 -5.78 -17.12
C LEU A 52 -1.64 -5.59 -16.89
N PHE A 53 -2.13 -4.35 -16.78
CA PHE A 53 -3.57 -4.07 -16.59
C PHE A 53 -4.44 -4.82 -17.61
N PHE A 54 -5.61 -5.29 -17.17
CA PHE A 54 -6.52 -6.17 -17.92
C PHE A 54 -6.00 -7.57 -18.28
N THR A 55 -4.83 -7.99 -17.77
CA THR A 55 -4.36 -9.37 -17.90
C THR A 55 -4.63 -10.19 -16.63
N ARG A 56 -4.58 -11.53 -16.75
CA ARG A 56 -4.63 -12.42 -15.59
C ARG A 56 -3.42 -12.26 -14.66
N ALA A 57 -2.28 -11.81 -15.19
CA ALA A 57 -1.07 -11.58 -14.40
C ALA A 57 -1.27 -10.44 -13.39
N HIS A 58 -2.00 -9.39 -13.77
CA HIS A 58 -2.29 -8.26 -12.87
C HIS A 58 -3.11 -8.64 -11.62
N LEU A 59 -3.90 -9.72 -11.72
CA LEU A 59 -4.71 -10.26 -10.63
C LEU A 59 -4.09 -11.49 -9.97
N ASN A 60 -2.88 -11.89 -10.39
CA ASN A 60 -2.23 -13.06 -9.84
C ASN A 60 -1.79 -12.79 -8.39
N ARG A 61 -2.39 -13.49 -7.43
CA ARG A 61 -2.11 -13.32 -5.99
C ARG A 61 -0.64 -13.45 -5.60
N ALA A 62 0.11 -14.35 -6.22
CA ALA A 62 1.53 -14.53 -5.87
C ALA A 62 2.34 -13.32 -6.34
N TRP A 63 2.05 -12.83 -7.55
CA TRP A 63 2.64 -11.62 -8.10
C TRP A 63 2.27 -10.37 -7.28
N THR A 64 0.98 -10.13 -7.04
CA THR A 64 0.53 -8.96 -6.28
C THR A 64 1.08 -8.97 -4.86
N THR A 65 1.07 -10.12 -4.18
CA THR A 65 1.65 -10.20 -2.84
C THR A 65 3.17 -10.03 -2.82
N SER A 66 3.87 -10.46 -3.88
CA SER A 66 5.31 -10.18 -3.98
C SER A 66 5.59 -8.68 -4.05
N LEU A 67 4.78 -7.91 -4.78
CA LEU A 67 4.87 -6.45 -4.82
C LEU A 67 4.53 -5.82 -3.47
N GLU A 68 3.45 -6.30 -2.84
CA GLU A 68 2.99 -5.84 -1.52
C GLU A 68 4.04 -6.06 -0.43
N VAL A 69 4.82 -7.14 -0.49
CA VAL A 69 5.88 -7.44 0.47
C VAL A 69 7.20 -6.75 0.11
N ALA A 70 7.47 -6.49 -1.17
CA ALA A 70 8.70 -5.83 -1.62
C ALA A 70 8.88 -4.42 -1.00
N VAL A 71 7.78 -3.68 -0.77
CA VAL A 71 7.84 -2.36 -0.12
C VAL A 71 8.35 -2.44 1.32
N LEU A 72 8.04 -3.52 2.05
CA LEU A 72 8.55 -3.76 3.40
C LEU A 72 10.08 -3.85 3.36
N VAL A 73 10.60 -4.69 2.46
CA VAL A 73 12.05 -4.91 2.31
C VAL A 73 12.74 -3.61 1.90
N HIS A 74 12.24 -2.94 0.87
CA HIS A 74 12.80 -1.68 0.39
C HIS A 74 12.79 -0.59 1.47
N GLY A 75 11.64 -0.33 2.09
CA GLY A 75 11.48 0.72 3.09
C GLY A 75 12.33 0.48 4.33
N ALA A 76 12.41 -0.76 4.81
CA ALA A 76 13.25 -1.14 5.94
C ALA A 76 14.75 -0.93 5.64
N LEU A 77 15.21 -1.35 4.46
CA LEU A 77 16.62 -1.20 4.06
C LEU A 77 17.04 0.25 3.89
N VAL A 78 16.20 1.08 3.26
CA VAL A 78 16.47 2.52 3.14
C VAL A 78 16.53 3.17 4.52
N ALA A 79 15.55 2.90 5.39
CA ALA A 79 15.52 3.45 6.74
C ALA A 79 16.69 2.96 7.62
N TYR A 80 17.17 1.74 7.39
CA TYR A 80 18.38 1.22 8.02
C TYR A 80 19.61 1.98 7.54
N GLY A 81 19.79 2.12 6.22
CA GLY A 81 20.92 2.86 5.63
C GLY A 81 20.97 4.34 6.01
N GLN A 82 19.82 4.95 6.34
CA GLN A 82 19.76 6.33 6.84
C GLN A 82 20.30 6.49 8.28
N GLY A 83 20.51 5.41 9.03
CA GLY A 83 21.11 5.46 10.37
C GLY A 83 20.25 6.11 11.46
N LYS A 84 19.01 6.55 11.16
CA LYS A 84 18.10 7.19 12.12
C LYS A 84 17.35 6.21 13.02
N GLY A 85 17.63 4.91 12.89
CA GLY A 85 16.98 3.86 13.67
C GLY A 85 15.47 3.76 13.41
N LEU A 86 14.99 4.15 12.22
CA LEU A 86 13.57 4.12 11.84
C LEU A 86 13.16 2.83 11.12
N TRP A 87 14.11 1.95 10.82
CA TRP A 87 13.83 0.68 10.15
C TRP A 87 12.73 -0.17 10.81
N PRO A 88 12.56 -0.22 12.16
CA PRO A 88 11.47 -1.00 12.77
C PRO A 88 10.09 -0.45 12.43
N MET A 89 9.96 0.87 12.27
CA MET A 89 8.72 1.51 11.85
C MET A 89 8.30 1.03 10.46
N PHE A 90 9.25 0.97 9.52
CA PHE A 90 8.99 0.51 8.15
C PHE A 90 8.76 -1.00 8.08
N ALA A 91 9.65 -1.79 8.69
CA ALA A 91 9.56 -3.25 8.67
C ALA A 91 8.27 -3.75 9.34
N PHE A 92 8.01 -3.32 10.58
CA PHE A 92 6.83 -3.78 11.33
C PHE A 92 5.55 -3.04 10.93
N GLY A 93 5.64 -1.82 10.42
CA GLY A 93 4.48 -1.09 9.88
C GLY A 93 3.90 -1.77 8.65
N PHE A 94 4.72 -2.01 7.62
CA PHE A 94 4.27 -2.77 6.44
C PHE A 94 3.98 -4.24 6.79
N GLY A 95 4.75 -4.83 7.70
CA GLY A 95 4.47 -6.17 8.22
C GLY A 95 3.09 -6.26 8.90
N ALA A 96 2.69 -5.24 9.66
CA ALA A 96 1.37 -5.18 10.28
C ALA A 96 0.25 -5.11 9.22
N ILE A 97 0.44 -4.37 8.13
CA ILE A 97 -0.50 -4.34 6.99
C ILE A 97 -0.63 -5.75 6.39
N PHE A 98 0.50 -6.43 6.16
CA PHE A 98 0.52 -7.78 5.60
C PHE A 98 -0.24 -8.78 6.49
N ILE A 99 0.07 -8.77 7.80
CA ILE A 99 -0.57 -9.63 8.79
C ILE A 99 -2.05 -9.32 8.93
N ALA A 100 -2.43 -8.04 8.96
CA ALA A 100 -3.83 -7.65 9.17
C ALA A 100 -4.71 -7.89 7.93
N THR A 101 -4.16 -7.80 6.72
CA THR A 101 -4.97 -7.78 5.50
C THR A 101 -4.49 -8.70 4.38
N GLN A 102 -3.23 -8.58 3.93
CA GLN A 102 -2.78 -9.22 2.69
C GLN A 102 -2.67 -10.75 2.80
N MET A 103 -2.23 -11.29 3.93
CA MET A 103 -2.02 -12.75 4.09
C MET A 103 -3.29 -13.58 3.89
N TYR A 104 -4.47 -12.99 4.12
CA TYR A 104 -5.75 -13.68 3.98
C TYR A 104 -6.13 -13.96 2.51
N GLY A 105 -5.54 -13.22 1.56
CA GLY A 105 -5.71 -13.45 0.12
C GLY A 105 -4.90 -14.62 -0.43
N LEU A 106 -3.94 -15.16 0.33
CA LEU A 106 -3.01 -16.19 -0.13
C LEU A 106 -3.60 -17.60 -0.10
N GLY A 107 -4.75 -17.81 0.52
CA GLY A 107 -5.34 -19.14 0.68
C GLY A 107 -4.55 -20.06 1.63
N TRP A 108 -3.68 -19.49 2.47
CA TRP A 108 -2.91 -20.25 3.45
C TRP A 108 -3.81 -21.01 4.43
N PRO A 109 -3.42 -22.22 4.85
CA PRO A 109 -4.10 -22.92 5.93
C PRO A 109 -3.98 -22.14 7.25
N ARG A 110 -4.89 -22.40 8.20
CA ARG A 110 -4.95 -21.65 9.47
C ARG A 110 -3.62 -21.67 10.24
N TRP A 111 -2.94 -22.82 10.26
CA TRP A 111 -1.66 -22.95 10.97
C TRP A 111 -0.61 -21.99 10.43
N ALA A 112 -0.50 -21.83 9.10
CA ALA A 112 0.50 -20.95 8.49
C ALA A 112 0.25 -19.48 8.82
N ARG A 113 -1.02 -19.06 8.90
CA ARG A 113 -1.39 -17.70 9.33
C ARG A 113 -1.03 -17.46 10.78
N TRP A 114 -1.33 -18.42 11.66
CA TRP A 114 -0.96 -18.32 13.08
C TRP A 114 0.55 -18.33 13.27
N THR A 115 1.30 -19.11 12.50
CA THR A 115 2.77 -19.07 12.50
C THR A 115 3.29 -17.71 12.07
N ALA A 116 2.73 -17.10 11.01
CA ALA A 116 3.11 -15.76 10.58
C ALA A 116 2.81 -14.69 11.65
N ILE A 117 1.62 -14.75 12.29
CA ILE A 117 1.25 -13.87 13.40
C ILE A 117 2.22 -14.06 14.59
N ALA A 118 2.47 -15.29 15.00
CA ALA A 118 3.35 -15.60 16.12
C ALA A 118 4.78 -15.12 15.85
N ALA A 119 5.30 -15.35 14.64
CA ALA A 119 6.60 -14.86 14.22
C ALA A 119 6.65 -13.32 14.22
N PHE A 120 5.63 -12.65 13.71
CA PHE A 120 5.53 -11.19 13.74
C PHE A 120 5.54 -10.65 15.17
N VAL A 121 4.71 -11.20 16.06
CA VAL A 121 4.63 -10.78 17.47
C VAL A 121 5.95 -11.05 18.21
N ALA A 122 6.59 -12.19 17.95
CA ALA A 122 7.88 -12.53 18.53
C ALA A 122 8.99 -11.55 18.09
N LEU A 123 9.05 -11.21 16.80
CA LEU A 123 10.03 -10.26 16.26
C LEU A 123 9.79 -8.84 16.79
N VAL A 124 8.54 -8.38 16.86
CA VAL A 124 8.18 -7.11 17.48
C VAL A 124 8.63 -7.10 18.94
N THR A 125 8.27 -8.13 19.71
CA THR A 125 8.65 -8.25 21.12
C THR A 125 10.17 -8.21 21.31
N LEU A 126 10.91 -8.98 20.51
CA LEU A 126 12.37 -9.06 20.55
C LEU A 126 13.04 -7.70 20.26
N VAL A 127 12.57 -6.98 19.24
CA VAL A 127 13.16 -5.69 18.86
C VAL A 127 12.80 -4.61 19.87
N TYR A 128 11.53 -4.54 20.31
CA TYR A 128 11.08 -3.50 21.24
C TYR A 128 11.44 -3.78 22.71
N SER A 129 11.81 -5.00 23.09
CA SER A 129 12.39 -5.26 24.42
C SER A 129 13.74 -4.58 24.60
N GLY A 130 14.57 -4.55 23.55
CA GLY A 130 15.86 -3.84 23.56
C GLY A 130 15.73 -2.34 23.24
N ARG A 131 14.77 -1.96 22.40
CA ARG A 131 14.57 -0.57 21.95
C ARG A 131 13.75 0.28 22.92
N GLY A 132 12.98 -0.37 23.81
CA GLY A 132 12.08 0.25 24.77
C GLY A 132 10.62 0.24 24.32
N TRP A 133 9.74 -0.20 25.22
CA TRP A 133 8.29 -0.34 24.98
C TRP A 133 7.58 0.98 24.64
N GLY A 134 8.12 2.12 25.08
CA GLY A 134 7.58 3.45 24.72
C GLY A 134 7.60 3.77 23.22
N LYS A 135 8.37 3.02 22.43
CA LYS A 135 8.44 3.18 20.96
C LYS A 135 7.53 2.22 20.19
N LEU A 136 6.77 1.37 20.87
CA LEU A 136 5.89 0.37 20.22
C LEU A 136 4.86 1.03 19.28
N ASN A 137 4.52 2.29 19.51
CA ASN A 137 3.64 3.06 18.64
C ASN A 137 4.17 3.18 17.19
N GLU A 138 5.48 3.01 16.94
CA GLU A 138 6.08 2.97 15.60
C GLU A 138 5.43 1.90 14.69
N VAL A 139 4.99 0.76 15.25
CA VAL A 139 4.39 -0.35 14.50
C VAL A 139 3.08 0.05 13.81
N ILE A 140 2.29 0.94 14.41
CA ILE A 140 0.96 1.29 13.88
C ILE A 140 0.98 2.53 12.98
N ARG A 141 2.08 3.29 12.94
CA ARG A 141 2.12 4.59 12.22
C ARG A 141 1.84 4.44 10.73
N ILE A 142 2.52 3.49 10.07
CA ILE A 142 2.33 3.24 8.64
C ILE A 142 0.91 2.72 8.36
N PRO A 143 0.40 1.66 9.03
CA PRO A 143 -1.00 1.26 8.87
C PRO A 143 -1.98 2.42 9.00
N VAL A 144 -1.84 3.25 10.05
CA VAL A 144 -2.73 4.39 10.27
C VAL A 144 -2.64 5.39 9.11
N ILE A 145 -1.44 5.77 8.66
CA ILE A 145 -1.26 6.70 7.55
C ILE A 145 -1.91 6.16 6.27
N GLU A 146 -1.63 4.90 5.92
CA GLU A 146 -2.13 4.26 4.69
C GLU A 146 -3.66 4.14 4.71
N TYR A 147 -4.26 3.64 5.80
CA TYR A 147 -5.71 3.49 5.87
C TYR A 147 -6.44 4.82 6.00
N VAL A 148 -5.91 5.79 6.75
CA VAL A 148 -6.48 7.14 6.80
C VAL A 148 -6.48 7.76 5.41
N LEU A 149 -5.40 7.65 4.65
CA LEU A 149 -5.33 8.12 3.26
C LEU A 149 -6.39 7.43 2.40
N VAL A 150 -6.54 6.10 2.50
CA VAL A 150 -7.58 5.35 1.77
C VAL A 150 -8.98 5.83 2.13
N PHE A 151 -9.27 6.08 3.41
CA PHE A 151 -10.57 6.60 3.85
C PHE A 151 -10.82 8.03 3.35
N ILE A 152 -9.81 8.89 3.37
CA ILE A 152 -9.89 10.24 2.80
C ILE A 152 -10.21 10.17 1.31
N LEU A 153 -9.48 9.35 0.55
CA LEU A 153 -9.73 9.17 -0.89
C LEU A 153 -11.14 8.63 -1.16
N ALA A 154 -11.57 7.62 -0.40
CA ALA A 154 -12.91 7.07 -0.50
C ALA A 154 -13.98 8.12 -0.20
N TRP A 155 -13.76 8.97 0.81
CA TRP A 155 -14.66 10.06 1.16
C TRP A 155 -14.70 11.15 0.09
N LEU A 156 -13.56 11.55 -0.46
CA LEU A 156 -13.50 12.52 -1.57
C LEU A 156 -14.23 12.01 -2.81
N ILE A 157 -14.06 10.73 -3.16
CA ILE A 157 -14.72 10.11 -4.32
C ILE A 157 -16.23 10.01 -4.09
N ALA A 158 -16.66 9.40 -2.98
CA ALA A 158 -18.06 9.15 -2.70
C ALA A 158 -18.82 10.44 -2.35
N GLY A 159 -18.21 11.30 -1.53
CA GLY A 159 -18.74 12.60 -1.11
C GLY A 159 -18.80 13.59 -2.27
N GLY A 160 -17.73 13.69 -3.07
CA GLY A 160 -17.73 14.53 -4.28
C GLY A 160 -18.80 14.09 -5.29
N HIS A 161 -18.93 12.78 -5.52
CA HIS A 161 -19.99 12.24 -6.37
C HIS A 161 -21.39 12.52 -5.81
N TRP A 162 -21.59 12.36 -4.50
CA TRP A 162 -22.86 12.66 -3.85
C TRP A 162 -23.22 14.15 -3.99
N LEU A 163 -22.27 15.04 -3.72
CA LEU A 163 -22.45 16.49 -3.83
C LEU A 163 -22.78 16.90 -5.27
N TRP A 164 -22.05 16.36 -6.24
CA TRP A 164 -22.30 16.63 -7.67
C TRP A 164 -23.72 16.24 -8.09
N ARG A 165 -24.22 15.06 -7.68
CA ARG A 165 -25.61 14.67 -7.95
C ARG A 165 -26.63 15.61 -7.32
N ARG A 166 -26.34 16.14 -6.13
CA ARG A 166 -27.25 17.05 -5.42
C ARG A 166 -27.26 18.45 -6.03
N LEU A 167 -26.13 18.89 -6.58
CA LEU A 167 -25.98 20.19 -7.22
C LEU A 167 -26.38 20.19 -8.71
N ARG A 168 -26.56 19.01 -9.33
CA ARG A 168 -27.02 18.90 -10.72
C ARG A 168 -28.47 19.39 -10.85
N PRO A 169 -28.75 20.45 -11.64
CA PRO A 169 -30.10 20.91 -11.91
C PRO A 169 -30.91 19.82 -12.62
N ALA A 170 -32.19 19.67 -12.27
CA ALA A 170 -33.08 18.62 -12.78
C ALA A 170 -33.39 18.69 -14.29
N GLY A 171 -32.85 19.66 -15.03
CA GLY A 171 -33.25 19.97 -16.42
C GLY A 171 -32.36 19.39 -17.54
N ALA A 172 -31.29 18.66 -17.25
CA ALA A 172 -30.36 18.20 -18.29
C ALA A 172 -30.68 16.81 -18.88
N ALA A 173 -31.75 16.15 -18.42
CA ALA A 173 -32.11 14.78 -18.83
C ALA A 173 -33.13 14.71 -19.98
N SER A 174 -33.63 15.84 -20.50
CA SER A 174 -34.67 15.87 -21.54
C SER A 174 -34.21 16.37 -22.92
N ALA A 175 -32.90 16.35 -23.21
CA ALA A 175 -32.37 16.91 -24.46
C ALA A 175 -31.34 16.00 -25.18
N ALA A 176 -31.47 14.68 -25.05
CA ALA A 176 -30.73 13.72 -25.87
C ALA A 176 -31.64 12.58 -26.32
#